data_AF-A0A355FSS1-F1
#
_entry.id   AF-A0A355FSS1-F1
#
_cell.length_a   1.000
_cell.length_b   1.000
_cell.length_c   1.000
_cell.angle_alpha   90.00
_cell.angle_beta   90.00
_cell.angle_gamma   90.00
#
_symmetry.space_group_name_H-M   'P 1'
#
loop_
_entity.id
_entity.type
_entity.pdbx_description
1 polymer ?
#
loop_
_entity_poly.entity_id
_entity_poly.type
_entity_poly.pdbx_seq_one_letter_code
_entity_poly.pdbx_strand_id
1 'polypeptide(L)'
;MDTLTALFPALIVIATFVTMEGVAWFAHKYLMHGLMWYFHEDHHVHKPGFFEKNDSFFLIFAVPSAWCFISGSMAGGDFRVWIGTGIAAYGLAYFLVHDIFIHQRFKIFTRTENTYLMAIRKAHKVHHKHLSKEEGECFGMLWVPWHYFVDARRAMRARRQTTAG
;
A
#
# COMPACT_ATOMS: atom_id res chain seq x y z
N MET A 1 -29.04 7.08 -14.18
CA MET A 1 -28.26 7.58 -13.02
C MET A 1 -27.99 9.03 -13.27
N ASP A 2 -28.63 9.89 -12.50
CA ASP A 2 -28.32 11.32 -12.44
C ASP A 2 -26.98 11.55 -11.71
N THR A 3 -26.31 12.66 -12.01
CA THR A 3 -24.95 12.93 -11.51
C THR A 3 -24.85 12.94 -9.97
N LEU A 4 -25.93 13.32 -9.28
CA LEU A 4 -26.03 13.33 -7.82
C LEU A 4 -26.03 11.91 -7.22
N THR A 5 -26.62 10.91 -7.89
CA THR A 5 -26.62 9.52 -7.42
C THR A 5 -25.27 8.81 -7.60
N ALA A 6 -24.41 9.30 -8.50
CA ALA A 6 -23.05 8.75 -8.69
C ALA A 6 -22.00 9.45 -7.80
N LEU A 7 -22.19 10.73 -7.47
CA LEU A 7 -21.22 11.51 -6.69
C LEU A 7 -21.07 10.98 -5.27
N PHE A 8 -22.18 10.66 -4.61
CA PHE A 8 -22.16 10.19 -3.22
C PHE A 8 -21.39 8.87 -3.03
N PRO A 9 -21.65 7.80 -3.82
CA PRO A 9 -20.82 6.60 -3.85
C PRO A 9 -19.34 6.87 -4.09
N ALA A 10 -19.02 7.72 -5.07
CA ALA A 10 -17.64 8.04 -5.42
C ALA A 10 -16.91 8.72 -4.25
N LEU A 11 -17.56 9.64 -3.55
CA LEU A 11 -17.00 10.29 -2.36
C LEU A 11 -16.73 9.29 -1.24
N ILE A 12 -17.63 8.32 -1.00
CA ILE A 12 -17.42 7.27 0.00
C ILE A 12 -16.20 6.42 -0.38
N VAL A 13 -16.10 6.00 -1.65
CA VAL A 13 -14.96 5.20 -2.13
C VAL A 13 -13.65 5.97 -1.93
N ILE A 14 -13.59 7.23 -2.36
CA ILE A 14 -12.39 8.07 -2.25
C ILE A 14 -12.03 8.32 -0.79
N ALA A 15 -12.99 8.70 0.05
CA ALA A 15 -12.75 8.94 1.47
C ALA A 15 -12.26 7.68 2.19
N THR A 16 -12.86 6.52 1.88
CA THR A 16 -12.43 5.23 2.43
C THR A 16 -11.01 4.89 1.96
N PHE A 17 -10.72 5.01 0.68
CA PHE A 17 -9.39 4.75 0.12
C PHE A 17 -8.31 5.62 0.77
N VAL A 18 -8.56 6.91 0.95
CA VAL A 18 -7.64 7.86 1.60
C VAL A 18 -7.44 7.50 3.07
N THR A 19 -8.52 7.17 3.78
CA THR A 19 -8.47 6.78 5.20
C THR A 19 -7.69 5.48 5.40
N MET A 20 -7.77 4.56 4.44
CA MET A 20 -7.05 3.28 4.51
C MET A 20 -5.54 3.45 4.56
N GLU A 21 -4.96 4.54 4.05
CA GLU A 21 -3.53 4.80 4.24
C GLU A 21 -3.18 4.99 5.73
N GLY A 22 -4.02 5.70 6.48
CA GLY A 22 -3.86 5.85 7.93
C GLY A 22 -4.06 4.53 8.68
N VAL A 23 -5.04 3.73 8.26
CA VAL A 23 -5.29 2.38 8.81
C VAL A 23 -4.08 1.48 8.57
N ALA A 24 -3.57 1.44 7.34
CA ALA A 24 -2.42 0.65 6.95
C ALA A 24 -1.18 1.08 7.72
N TRP A 25 -0.92 2.38 7.82
CA TRP A 25 0.20 2.92 8.61
C TRP A 25 0.13 2.46 10.09
N PHE A 26 -1.04 2.57 10.71
CA PHE A 26 -1.23 2.18 12.11
C PHE A 26 -1.05 0.67 12.29
N ALA A 27 -1.68 -0.12 11.42
CA ALA A 27 -1.56 -1.57 11.44
C ALA A 27 -0.11 -2.00 11.24
N HIS A 28 0.58 -1.40 10.27
CA HIS A 28 1.97 -1.71 9.98
C HIS A 28 2.88 -1.40 11.17
N LYS A 29 2.76 -0.21 11.77
CA LYS A 29 3.60 0.20 12.90
C LYS A 29 3.33 -0.59 14.18
N TYR A 30 2.07 -0.79 14.55
CA TYR A 30 1.72 -1.29 15.88
C TYR A 30 1.30 -2.75 15.91
N LEU A 31 0.69 -3.26 14.83
CA LEU A 31 0.34 -4.68 14.72
C LEU A 31 1.50 -5.44 14.08
N MET A 32 1.89 -5.08 12.85
CA MET A 32 2.86 -5.85 12.07
C MET A 32 4.28 -5.77 12.67
N HIS A 33 4.75 -4.59 13.08
CA HIS A 33 5.98 -4.44 13.88
C HIS A 33 5.79 -4.57 15.40
N GLY A 34 4.68 -5.18 15.84
CA GLY A 34 4.36 -5.39 17.24
C GLY A 34 3.78 -6.77 17.49
N LEU A 35 2.50 -6.83 17.85
CA LEU A 35 1.83 -8.06 18.26
C LEU A 35 1.84 -9.17 17.20
N MET A 36 1.93 -8.80 15.93
CA MET A 36 1.89 -9.68 14.77
C MET A 36 3.23 -9.79 14.07
N TRP A 37 4.34 -9.44 14.74
CA TRP A 37 5.70 -9.54 14.16
C TRP A 37 6.02 -10.91 13.58
N TYR A 38 5.54 -11.99 14.20
CA TYR A 38 5.71 -13.34 13.68
C TYR A 38 5.25 -13.51 12.22
N PHE A 39 4.20 -12.80 11.81
CA PHE A 39 3.69 -12.83 10.44
C PHE A 39 4.43 -11.87 9.51
N HIS A 40 5.18 -10.92 10.02
CA HIS A 40 5.84 -9.87 9.23
C HIS A 40 7.37 -10.01 9.17
N GLU A 41 7.96 -10.82 10.06
CA GLU A 41 9.41 -10.98 10.17
C GLU A 41 10.05 -11.50 8.88
N ASP A 42 9.45 -12.50 8.24
CA ASP A 42 10.02 -13.13 7.04
C ASP A 42 10.08 -12.20 5.83
N HIS A 43 9.13 -11.27 5.78
CA HIS A 43 9.09 -10.17 4.83
C HIS A 43 10.26 -9.19 5.04
N HIS A 44 10.61 -8.86 6.29
CA HIS A 44 11.78 -8.01 6.57
C HIS A 44 13.11 -8.72 6.31
N VAL A 45 13.21 -10.00 6.71
CA VAL A 45 14.45 -10.77 6.62
C VAL A 45 14.68 -11.37 5.21
N HIS A 46 13.72 -11.20 4.30
CA HIS A 46 13.77 -11.70 2.91
C HIS A 46 14.07 -13.20 2.84
N LYS A 47 13.21 -14.01 3.45
CA LYS A 47 13.35 -15.48 3.36
C LYS A 47 13.06 -15.95 1.92
N PRO A 48 13.83 -16.89 1.37
CA PRO A 48 13.58 -17.40 0.04
C PRO A 48 12.24 -18.14 -0.03
N GLY A 49 11.40 -17.77 -0.98
CA GLY A 49 10.07 -18.35 -1.20
C GLY A 49 9.16 -17.43 -2.01
N PHE A 50 8.13 -17.99 -2.64
CA PHE A 50 7.08 -17.18 -3.28
C PHE A 50 6.02 -16.72 -2.27
N PHE A 51 5.74 -17.55 -1.28
CA PHE A 51 4.80 -17.25 -0.20
C PHE A 51 5.55 -16.78 1.05
N GLU A 52 5.05 -15.72 1.67
CA GLU A 52 5.50 -15.23 2.97
C GLU A 52 4.34 -15.33 3.97
N LYS A 53 4.63 -15.50 5.25
CA LYS A 53 3.63 -15.39 6.32
C LYS A 53 2.93 -14.04 6.27
N ASN A 54 3.61 -13.03 5.75
CA ASN A 54 3.08 -11.70 5.53
C ASN A 54 1.85 -11.68 4.61
N ASP A 55 1.70 -12.69 3.75
CA ASP A 55 0.54 -12.82 2.87
C ASP A 55 -0.77 -12.99 3.66
N SER A 56 -0.67 -13.42 4.93
CA SER A 56 -1.82 -13.47 5.86
C SER A 56 -2.47 -12.10 6.05
N PHE A 57 -1.72 -10.99 5.92
CA PHE A 57 -2.28 -9.65 6.04
C PHE A 57 -3.25 -9.33 4.89
N PHE A 58 -3.09 -9.90 3.69
CA PHE A 58 -4.10 -9.77 2.63
C PHE A 58 -5.45 -10.29 3.08
N LEU A 59 -5.48 -11.45 3.75
CA LEU A 59 -6.72 -12.02 4.27
C LEU A 59 -7.29 -11.16 5.40
N ILE A 60 -6.45 -10.69 6.32
CA ILE A 60 -6.87 -9.83 7.45
C ILE A 60 -7.53 -8.55 6.93
N PHE A 61 -6.96 -7.90 5.92
CA PHE A 61 -7.55 -6.68 5.33
C PHE A 61 -8.71 -6.97 4.36
N ALA A 62 -8.77 -8.15 3.75
CA ALA A 62 -9.88 -8.55 2.89
C ALA A 62 -11.17 -8.84 3.69
N VAL A 63 -11.07 -9.32 4.93
CA VAL A 63 -12.24 -9.65 5.77
C VAL A 63 -13.16 -8.43 6.00
N PRO A 64 -12.68 -7.26 6.44
CA PRO A 64 -13.51 -6.06 6.56
C PRO A 64 -14.16 -5.62 5.24
N SER A 65 -13.43 -5.72 4.13
CA SER A 65 -13.96 -5.42 2.79
C SER A 65 -15.10 -6.36 2.42
N ALA A 66 -14.90 -7.67 2.56
CA ALA A 66 -15.90 -8.69 2.28
C ALA A 66 -17.13 -8.54 3.18
N TRP A 67 -16.94 -8.26 4.47
CA TRP A 67 -18.02 -7.98 5.41
C TRP A 67 -18.88 -6.79 4.96
N CYS A 68 -18.25 -5.70 4.52
CA CYS A 68 -18.95 -4.52 4.00
C CYS A 68 -19.75 -4.85 2.74
N PHE A 69 -19.19 -5.62 1.80
CA PHE A 69 -19.90 -6.08 0.62
C PHE A 69 -21.10 -6.97 0.95
N ILE A 70 -20.92 -7.99 1.78
CA ILE A 70 -21.98 -8.94 2.14
C ILE A 70 -23.10 -8.21 2.88
N SER A 71 -22.76 -7.51 3.96
CA SER A 71 -23.75 -6.88 4.82
C SER A 71 -24.45 -5.68 4.14
N GLY A 72 -23.74 -4.93 3.31
CA GLY A 72 -24.32 -3.86 2.50
C GLY A 72 -25.25 -4.39 1.41
N SER A 73 -24.87 -5.47 0.73
CA SER A 73 -25.71 -6.10 -0.29
C SER A 73 -26.99 -6.69 0.31
N MET A 74 -26.89 -7.36 1.46
CA MET A 74 -28.05 -7.90 2.19
C MET A 74 -29.03 -6.81 2.65
N ALA A 75 -28.58 -5.57 2.82
CA ALA A 75 -29.41 -4.43 3.19
C ALA A 75 -29.92 -3.62 1.98
N GLY A 76 -29.97 -4.25 0.79
CA GLY A 76 -30.46 -3.60 -0.42
C GLY A 76 -29.42 -2.74 -1.15
N GLY A 77 -28.13 -2.91 -0.87
CA GLY A 77 -27.04 -2.21 -1.57
C GLY A 77 -26.75 -0.82 -1.02
N ASP A 78 -26.67 -0.69 0.31
CA ASP A 78 -26.41 0.61 0.95
C ASP A 78 -24.94 1.07 0.87
N PHE A 79 -24.62 2.15 1.59
CA PHE A 79 -23.31 2.80 1.58
C PHE A 79 -22.12 1.87 1.91
N ARG A 80 -22.35 0.75 2.61
CA ARG A 80 -21.29 -0.21 2.97
C ARG A 80 -20.65 -0.86 1.75
N VAL A 81 -21.38 -1.06 0.67
CA VAL A 81 -20.83 -1.59 -0.60
C VAL A 81 -19.71 -0.68 -1.12
N TRP A 82 -19.90 0.63 -1.01
CA TRP A 82 -18.91 1.63 -1.43
C TRP A 82 -17.71 1.70 -0.48
N ILE A 83 -17.92 1.51 0.83
CA ILE A 83 -16.82 1.33 1.80
C ILE A 83 -16.00 0.09 1.45
N GLY A 84 -16.66 -1.07 1.24
CA GLY A 84 -15.99 -2.31 0.83
C GLY A 84 -15.16 -2.13 -0.44
N THR A 85 -15.70 -1.38 -1.40
CA THR A 85 -15.01 -1.00 -2.66
C THR A 85 -13.79 -0.12 -2.40
N GLY A 86 -13.88 0.89 -1.53
CA GLY A 86 -12.74 1.72 -1.16
C GLY A 86 -11.62 0.92 -0.47
N ILE A 87 -11.97 0.01 0.45
CA ILE A 87 -11.01 -0.90 1.10
C ILE A 87 -10.34 -1.81 0.07
N ALA A 88 -11.13 -2.43 -0.82
CA ALA A 88 -10.62 -3.32 -1.85
C ALA A 88 -9.70 -2.59 -2.84
N ALA A 89 -10.08 -1.38 -3.27
CA ALA A 89 -9.27 -0.55 -4.15
C ALA A 89 -7.93 -0.17 -3.51
N TYR A 90 -7.93 0.16 -2.22
CA TYR A 90 -6.69 0.42 -1.48
C TYR A 90 -5.83 -0.85 -1.38
N GLY A 91 -6.43 -1.99 -1.01
CA GLY A 91 -5.73 -3.27 -0.94
C GLY A 91 -5.10 -3.68 -2.28
N LEU A 92 -5.80 -3.46 -3.39
CA LEU A 92 -5.26 -3.67 -4.73
C LEU A 92 -4.09 -2.73 -5.03
N ALA A 93 -4.24 -1.43 -4.74
CA ALA A 93 -3.16 -0.47 -4.91
C ALA A 93 -1.92 -0.85 -4.07
N TYR A 94 -2.13 -1.25 -2.82
CA TYR A 94 -1.09 -1.72 -1.92
C TYR A 94 -0.36 -2.92 -2.55
N PHE A 95 -1.07 -3.97 -2.95
CA PHE A 95 -0.48 -5.15 -3.58
C PHE A 95 0.32 -4.82 -4.86
N LEU A 96 -0.23 -3.97 -5.73
CA LEU A 96 0.46 -3.54 -6.96
C LEU A 96 1.76 -2.79 -6.66
N VAL A 97 1.76 -1.90 -5.65
CA VAL A 97 2.94 -1.10 -5.33
C VAL A 97 3.95 -1.90 -4.51
N HIS A 98 3.50 -2.59 -3.47
CA HIS A 98 4.33 -3.35 -2.54
C HIS A 98 4.90 -4.62 -3.18
N ASP A 99 4.06 -5.59 -3.50
CA ASP A 99 4.48 -6.94 -3.90
C ASP A 99 5.01 -6.99 -5.33
N ILE A 100 4.31 -6.30 -6.24
CA ILE A 100 4.69 -6.28 -7.66
C ILE A 100 5.81 -5.28 -7.87
N PHE A 101 5.62 -4.01 -7.50
CA PHE A 101 6.58 -2.98 -7.89
C PHE A 101 7.82 -2.88 -6.97
N ILE A 102 7.69 -3.05 -5.65
CA ILE A 102 8.83 -2.93 -4.72
C ILE A 102 9.54 -4.27 -4.51
N HIS A 103 8.81 -5.30 -4.08
CA HIS A 103 9.37 -6.63 -3.81
C HIS A 103 9.59 -7.46 -5.06
N GLN A 104 9.03 -7.06 -6.21
CA GLN A 104 9.25 -7.72 -7.49
C GLN A 104 8.93 -9.23 -7.45
N ARG A 105 7.92 -9.62 -6.67
CA ARG A 105 7.38 -11.00 -6.65
C ARG A 105 6.88 -11.41 -8.03
N PHE A 106 6.41 -10.44 -8.80
CA PHE A 106 6.20 -10.52 -10.24
C PHE A 106 7.07 -9.47 -10.92
N LYS A 107 7.81 -9.85 -11.98
CA LYS A 107 8.75 -8.97 -12.69
C LYS A 107 8.07 -7.94 -13.61
N ILE A 108 7.09 -7.22 -13.07
CA ILE A 108 6.31 -6.18 -13.74
C ILE A 108 6.76 -4.81 -13.19
N PHE A 109 6.81 -3.78 -14.03
CA PHE A 109 7.26 -2.42 -13.66
C PHE A 109 8.71 -2.33 -13.13
N THR A 110 9.56 -3.33 -13.42
CA THR A 110 10.98 -3.37 -13.04
C THR A 110 11.76 -2.10 -13.41
N ARG A 111 11.46 -1.52 -14.58
CA ARG A 111 12.19 -0.38 -15.19
C ARG A 111 11.40 0.94 -15.19
N THR A 112 10.54 1.18 -14.22
CA THR A 112 9.82 2.46 -14.16
C THR A 112 10.75 3.65 -13.98
N GLU A 113 10.44 4.76 -14.65
CA GLU A 113 11.08 6.07 -14.45
C GLU A 113 10.18 7.04 -13.68
N ASN A 114 9.05 6.57 -13.16
CA ASN A 114 8.11 7.43 -12.45
C ASN A 114 8.71 7.86 -11.10
N THR A 115 8.87 9.18 -10.91
CA THR A 115 9.41 9.77 -9.68
C THR A 115 8.64 9.38 -8.43
N TYR A 116 7.31 9.33 -8.48
CA TYR A 116 6.47 8.97 -7.34
C TYR A 116 6.73 7.52 -6.91
N LEU A 117 6.71 6.58 -7.87
CA LEU A 117 7.02 5.18 -7.59
C LEU A 117 8.45 5.00 -7.07
N MET A 118 9.41 5.72 -7.65
CA MET A 118 10.81 5.67 -7.19
C MET A 118 10.99 6.23 -5.77
N ALA A 119 10.23 7.25 -5.39
CA ALA A 119 10.23 7.79 -4.03
C ALA A 119 9.69 6.77 -3.02
N ILE A 120 8.56 6.14 -3.33
CA ILE A 120 7.96 5.10 -2.49
C ILE A 120 8.91 3.91 -2.33
N ARG A 121 9.48 3.41 -3.44
CA ARG A 121 10.47 2.33 -3.40
C ARG A 121 11.66 2.68 -2.51
N LYS A 122 12.14 3.93 -2.55
CA LYS A 122 13.24 4.38 -1.70
C LYS A 122 12.84 4.40 -0.22
N ALA A 123 11.68 4.96 0.10
CA ALA A 123 11.16 5.03 1.47
C ALA A 123 10.97 3.62 2.06
N HIS A 124 10.34 2.71 1.31
CA HIS A 124 10.13 1.32 1.72
C HIS A 124 11.46 0.57 1.93
N LYS A 125 12.44 0.82 1.07
CA LYS A 125 13.79 0.25 1.25
C LYS A 125 14.46 0.76 2.54
N VAL A 126 14.26 2.02 2.92
CA VAL A 126 14.80 2.56 4.18
C VAL A 126 14.06 1.98 5.38
N HIS A 127 12.74 1.84 5.29
CA HIS A 127 11.92 1.16 6.27
C HIS A 127 12.45 -0.25 6.58
N HIS A 128 12.72 -1.06 5.55
CA HIS A 128 13.27 -2.41 5.72
C HIS A 128 14.67 -2.50 6.36
N LYS A 129 15.43 -1.40 6.43
CA LYS A 129 16.76 -1.42 7.08
C LYS A 129 16.65 -1.53 8.60
N HIS A 130 15.52 -1.14 9.18
CA HIS A 130 15.29 -1.19 10.62
C HIS A 130 14.26 -2.28 10.91
N LEU A 131 14.58 -3.18 11.83
CA LEU A 131 13.69 -4.29 12.20
C LEU A 131 12.69 -3.88 13.28
N SER A 132 13.04 -2.89 14.11
CA SER A 132 12.18 -2.40 15.19
C SER A 132 11.36 -1.19 14.77
N LYS A 133 10.17 -1.02 15.36
CA LYS A 133 9.29 0.13 15.10
C LYS A 133 9.81 1.47 15.64
N GLU A 134 10.73 1.44 16.60
CA GLU A 134 11.24 2.64 17.28
C GLU A 134 12.30 3.37 16.44
N GLU A 135 13.07 2.61 15.66
CA GLU A 135 14.05 3.13 14.69
C GLU A 135 13.52 3.11 13.26
N GLY A 136 12.39 2.42 13.03
CA GLY A 136 11.71 2.35 11.76
C GLY A 136 11.06 3.68 11.36
N GLU A 137 11.26 4.08 10.11
CA GLU A 137 10.55 5.17 9.48
C GLU A 137 9.69 4.65 8.31
N CYS A 138 8.71 5.45 7.87
CA CYS A 138 7.89 5.19 6.69
C CYS A 138 7.05 3.89 6.71
N PHE A 139 6.20 3.71 7.73
CA PHE A 139 5.23 2.59 7.80
C PHE A 139 4.04 2.71 6.82
N GLY A 140 3.89 3.84 6.13
CA GLY A 140 2.86 4.03 5.11
C GLY A 140 3.28 3.39 3.78
N MET A 141 2.35 3.32 2.82
CA MET A 141 2.57 2.71 1.52
C MET A 141 2.54 3.75 0.40
N LEU A 142 1.45 4.50 0.27
CA LEU A 142 1.22 5.43 -0.83
C LEU A 142 1.70 6.85 -0.50
N TRP A 143 1.75 7.22 0.77
CA TRP A 143 2.26 8.53 1.20
C TRP A 143 3.53 8.40 2.02
N VAL A 144 4.59 9.01 1.50
CA VAL A 144 5.93 9.02 2.10
C VAL A 144 6.38 10.47 2.33
N PRO A 145 7.32 10.71 3.27
CA PRO A 145 7.83 12.06 3.54
C PRO A 145 8.34 12.77 2.27
N TRP A 146 8.12 14.09 2.18
CA TRP A 146 8.38 14.87 0.95
C TRP A 146 9.83 14.76 0.43
N HIS A 147 10.80 14.64 1.33
CA HIS A 147 12.21 14.56 0.97
C HIS A 147 12.54 13.35 0.07
N TYR A 148 11.78 12.25 0.19
CA TYR A 148 11.92 11.09 -0.71
C TYR A 148 11.59 11.42 -2.16
N PHE A 149 10.62 12.30 -2.41
CA PHE A 149 10.30 12.76 -3.76
C PHE A 149 11.39 13.67 -4.32
N VAL A 150 11.96 14.56 -3.50
CA VAL A 150 13.08 15.43 -3.90
C VAL A 150 14.29 14.58 -4.31
N ASP A 151 14.63 13.59 -3.48
CA ASP A 151 15.73 12.67 -3.74
C ASP A 151 15.51 11.84 -5.00
N ALA A 152 14.30 11.29 -5.18
CA ALA A 152 13.96 10.52 -6.36
C ALA A 152 14.06 11.38 -7.63
N ARG A 153 13.54 12.62 -7.62
CA ARG A 153 13.68 13.55 -8.75
C ARG A 153 15.14 13.83 -9.09
N ARG A 154 15.97 14.06 -8.06
CA ARG A 154 17.40 14.34 -8.24
C ARG A 154 18.12 13.15 -8.87
N ALA A 155 17.89 11.94 -8.36
CA ALA A 155 18.47 10.72 -8.89
C ALA A 155 18.04 10.45 -10.34
N MET A 156 16.76 10.68 -10.67
CA MET A 156 16.25 10.49 -12.03
C MET A 156 16.84 11.51 -13.02
N ARG A 157 17.01 12.78 -12.61
CA ARG A 157 17.67 13.80 -13.44
C ARG A 157 19.12 13.44 -13.73
N ALA A 158 19.88 13.02 -12.71
CA ALA A 158 21.27 12.61 -12.88
C ALA A 158 21.40 11.43 -13.85
N ARG A 159 20.53 10.40 -13.73
CA ARG A 159 20.51 9.26 -14.65
C ARG A 159 20.27 9.67 -16.10
N ARG A 160 19.32 10.57 -16.35
CA ARG A 160 19.03 11.07 -17.71
C ARG A 160 20.20 11.82 -18.32
N GLN A 161 20.95 12.57 -17.51
CA GLN A 161 22.16 13.27 -17.96
C GLN A 161 23.28 12.29 -18.33
N THR A 162 23.45 11.20 -17.57
CA THR A 162 24.45 10.17 -17.88
C THR A 162 24.10 9.29 -19.08
N THR A 163 22.83 9.17 -19.45
CA THR A 163 22.41 8.39 -20.63
C THR A 163 22.36 9.19 -21.93
N ALA A 164 22.45 10.53 -21.83
CA ALA A 164 22.33 11.45 -22.96
C ALA A 164 23.70 11.98 -23.46
N GLY A 165 24.80 11.63 -22.80
CA GLY A 165 26.18 11.89 -23.21
C GLY A 165 26.90 10.60 -23.52
#